data_AF-A0A945ZH68-F1
#
_entry.id   AF-A0A945ZH68-F1
#
_cell.length_a   1.000
_cell.length_b   1.000
_cell.length_c   1.000
_cell.angle_alpha   90.00
_cell.angle_beta   90.00
_cell.angle_gamma   90.00
#
_symmetry.space_group_name_H-M   'P 1'
#
loop_
_entity.id
_entity.type
_entity.pdbx_description
1 polymer ?
#
loop_
_entity_poly.entity_id
_entity_poly.type
_entity_poly.pdbx_seq_one_letter_code
_entity_poly.pdbx_strand_id
1 'polypeptide(L)'
;MSTLDSVYLVAIITPIGNFNLTTRQILMNIPSPKSRRDTVEFALCERRLHVMAPLKTALGQTGYSQFHNARDVDELRLMLAGRPIDLIVADIELPDGDLLKLVKDIRHGRAGRNPFVVIMVTSWAMEADMVRSAIDAGVDDFLVNPISPQGLADRIRNIVEARKPFIVTSDYIGPERRRDPRRSSDIPYFNPPNTLREKELGNLDALANVEAEIERSAIEMREERLRRIGFQISFLVDLVTPKLVDPPFDDQTVRHLRGLETAAREAVEKLKGTKFEAIATLCKSMLGLAKRINADPANLATKDRELLSPLSIAILEAFYPGRDGGDLMNEIASAVSNFTKRG
;
A
#
# COMPACT_ATOMS: atom_id res chain seq x y z
N MET A 1 -31.78 4.43 -9.58
CA MET A 1 -32.14 5.86 -9.58
C MET A 1 -33.18 6.06 -8.50
N SER A 2 -32.83 6.82 -7.48
CA SER A 2 -33.76 7.21 -6.42
C SER A 2 -34.82 8.16 -7.02
N THR A 3 -35.99 8.25 -6.38
CA THR A 3 -37.07 9.17 -6.78
C THR A 3 -36.63 10.64 -6.85
N LEU A 4 -35.55 11.01 -6.16
CA LEU A 4 -34.92 12.33 -6.21
C LEU A 4 -34.11 12.57 -7.49
N ASP A 5 -33.44 11.54 -8.03
CA ASP A 5 -32.67 11.66 -9.28
C ASP A 5 -33.59 11.94 -10.48
N SER A 6 -34.80 11.38 -10.46
CA SER A 6 -35.82 11.60 -11.50
C SER A 6 -36.35 13.03 -11.52
N VAL A 7 -36.44 13.70 -10.37
CA VAL A 7 -36.89 15.10 -10.28
C VAL A 7 -35.81 16.06 -10.77
N TYR A 8 -34.54 15.78 -10.47
CA TYR A 8 -33.40 16.56 -10.96
C TYR A 8 -33.21 16.45 -12.47
N LEU A 9 -33.37 15.24 -13.03
CA LEU A 9 -33.26 15.03 -14.46
C LEU A 9 -34.32 15.82 -15.24
N VAL A 10 -35.56 15.86 -14.73
CA VAL A 10 -36.65 16.67 -15.32
C VAL A 10 -36.34 18.17 -15.27
N ALA A 11 -35.69 18.66 -14.21
CA ALA A 11 -35.31 20.08 -14.08
C ALA A 11 -34.19 20.51 -15.06
N ILE A 12 -33.30 19.60 -15.47
CA ILE A 12 -32.16 19.90 -16.36
C ILE A 12 -32.54 19.82 -17.84
N ILE A 13 -33.46 18.92 -18.22
CA ILE A 13 -33.81 18.67 -19.64
C ILE A 13 -34.94 19.59 -20.13
N THR A 14 -35.73 20.17 -19.22
CA THR A 14 -36.88 21.01 -19.60
C THR A 14 -36.45 22.46 -19.82
N PRO A 15 -36.69 23.07 -21.01
CA PRO A 15 -36.35 24.48 -21.24
C PRO A 15 -36.99 25.39 -20.20
N ILE A 16 -36.19 26.30 -19.63
CA ILE A 16 -36.54 27.21 -18.51
C ILE A 16 -37.82 28.05 -18.80
N GLY A 17 -38.23 28.17 -20.06
CA GLY A 17 -39.43 28.88 -20.54
C GLY A 17 -40.78 28.35 -20.02
N ASN A 18 -40.88 27.08 -19.59
CA ASN A 18 -42.17 26.44 -19.29
C ASN A 18 -42.59 26.42 -17.80
N PHE A 19 -41.82 27.04 -16.90
CA PHE A 19 -42.14 27.07 -15.47
C PHE A 19 -42.70 28.44 -15.04
N ASN A 20 -43.73 28.43 -14.19
CA ASN A 20 -44.24 29.65 -13.58
C ASN A 20 -43.18 30.29 -12.64
N LEU A 21 -43.36 31.58 -12.34
CA LEU A 21 -42.39 32.37 -11.55
C LEU A 21 -42.08 31.75 -10.18
N THR A 22 -43.09 31.16 -9.52
CA THR A 22 -42.93 30.48 -8.22
C THR A 22 -42.06 29.22 -8.34
N THR A 23 -42.27 28.41 -9.37
CA THR A 23 -41.46 27.21 -9.63
C THR A 23 -40.03 27.56 -10.05
N ARG A 24 -39.82 28.68 -10.78
CA ARG A 24 -38.47 29.22 -11.04
C ARG A 24 -37.77 29.68 -9.76
N GLN A 25 -38.48 30.39 -8.88
CA GLN A 25 -37.94 30.85 -7.60
C GLN A 25 -37.56 29.67 -6.69
N ILE A 26 -38.35 28.60 -6.70
CA ILE A 26 -38.08 27.36 -5.96
C ILE A 26 -36.88 26.63 -6.57
N LEU A 27 -36.82 26.43 -7.90
CA LEU A 27 -35.69 25.78 -8.58
C LEU A 27 -34.36 26.54 -8.42
N MET A 28 -34.40 27.88 -8.34
CA MET A 28 -33.22 28.72 -8.09
C MET A 28 -32.80 28.77 -6.60
N ASN A 29 -33.71 28.46 -5.67
CA ASN A 29 -33.45 28.39 -4.23
C ASN A 29 -33.22 26.96 -3.72
N ILE A 30 -33.31 25.93 -4.57
CA ILE A 30 -32.72 24.63 -4.26
C ILE A 30 -31.21 24.87 -4.26
N PRO A 31 -30.52 24.82 -3.11
CA PRO A 31 -29.07 24.89 -3.12
C PRO A 31 -28.60 23.79 -4.07
N SER A 32 -27.81 24.15 -5.09
CA SER A 32 -27.13 23.15 -5.90
C SER A 32 -26.47 22.20 -4.90
N PRO A 33 -26.72 20.88 -4.95
CA PRO A 33 -25.97 19.98 -4.10
C PRO A 33 -24.51 20.34 -4.35
N LYS A 34 -23.75 20.68 -3.28
CA LYS A 34 -22.28 20.73 -3.39
C LYS A 34 -21.94 19.51 -4.22
N SER A 35 -21.28 19.73 -5.36
CA SER A 35 -21.02 18.64 -6.29
C SER A 35 -20.40 17.52 -5.47
N ARG A 36 -20.82 16.25 -5.64
CA ARG A 36 -20.30 15.13 -4.82
C ARG A 36 -18.76 15.15 -4.74
N ARG A 37 -18.15 15.61 -5.83
CA ARG A 37 -16.71 15.85 -6.03
C ARG A 37 -16.09 16.98 -5.20
N ASP A 38 -16.87 17.95 -4.71
CA ASP A 38 -16.43 19.01 -3.80
C ASP A 38 -16.10 18.52 -2.39
N THR A 39 -16.31 17.23 -2.11
CA THR A 39 -15.97 16.59 -0.83
C THR A 39 -14.69 15.76 -0.89
N VAL A 40 -14.17 15.51 -2.10
CA VAL A 40 -12.97 14.71 -2.33
C VAL A 40 -11.74 15.56 -2.08
N GLU A 41 -10.90 15.13 -1.13
CA GLU A 41 -9.72 15.85 -0.67
C GLU A 41 -8.48 15.38 -1.45
N PHE A 42 -7.92 16.28 -2.26
CA PHE A 42 -6.72 16.02 -3.05
C PHE A 42 -5.47 16.58 -2.36
N ALA A 43 -4.42 15.77 -2.28
CA ALA A 43 -3.07 16.27 -2.06
C ALA A 43 -2.34 16.36 -3.41
N LEU A 44 -1.97 17.57 -3.82
CA LEU A 44 -1.20 17.81 -5.03
C LEU A 44 0.23 18.19 -4.63
N CYS A 45 1.19 17.32 -4.94
CA CYS A 45 2.60 17.53 -4.63
C CYS A 45 3.39 17.78 -5.92
N GLU A 46 3.58 19.05 -6.27
CA GLU A 46 4.28 19.47 -7.48
C GLU A 46 4.82 20.89 -7.25
N ARG A 47 6.15 21.07 -7.42
CA ARG A 47 6.82 22.35 -7.16
C ARG A 47 6.67 23.34 -8.33
N ARG A 48 6.45 22.84 -9.55
CA ARG A 48 6.37 23.64 -10.77
C ARG A 48 4.97 24.19 -10.92
N LEU A 49 4.82 25.49 -10.65
CA LEU A 49 3.54 26.20 -10.77
C LEU A 49 2.90 26.06 -12.17
N HIS A 50 3.72 25.99 -13.23
CA HIS A 50 3.24 25.81 -14.60
C HIS A 50 2.64 24.42 -14.87
N VAL A 51 2.91 23.42 -14.03
CA VAL A 51 2.27 22.09 -14.06
C VAL A 51 1.06 22.06 -13.13
N MET A 52 1.24 22.59 -11.91
CA MET A 52 0.20 22.61 -10.87
C MET A 52 -1.06 23.38 -11.28
N ALA A 53 -0.91 24.57 -11.88
CA ALA A 53 -2.07 25.40 -12.22
C ALA A 53 -2.97 24.74 -13.29
N PRO A 54 -2.46 24.25 -14.43
CA PRO A 54 -3.27 23.48 -15.38
C PRO A 54 -3.90 22.23 -14.76
N LEU A 55 -3.18 21.50 -13.91
CA LEU A 55 -3.70 20.32 -13.21
C LEU A 55 -4.93 20.66 -12.35
N LYS A 56 -4.86 21.74 -11.56
CA LYS A 56 -5.99 22.22 -10.77
C LYS A 56 -7.15 22.69 -11.63
N THR A 57 -6.87 23.43 -12.70
CA THR A 57 -7.92 23.89 -13.64
C THR A 57 -8.63 22.69 -14.27
N ALA A 58 -7.88 21.68 -14.70
CA ALA A 58 -8.40 20.45 -15.27
C ALA A 58 -9.33 19.70 -14.29
N LEU A 59 -8.87 19.50 -13.05
CA LEU A 59 -9.68 18.87 -12.01
C LEU A 59 -10.91 19.73 -11.64
N GLY A 60 -10.75 21.05 -11.58
CA GLY A 60 -11.82 22.02 -11.35
C GLY A 60 -12.94 21.94 -12.39
N GLN A 61 -12.58 21.81 -13.67
CA GLN A 61 -13.54 21.63 -14.76
C GLN A 61 -14.33 20.31 -14.66
N THR A 62 -13.76 19.31 -13.99
CA THR A 62 -14.45 18.05 -13.69
C THR A 62 -15.29 18.13 -12.41
N GLY A 63 -15.28 19.24 -11.68
CA GLY A 63 -16.12 19.46 -10.49
C GLY A 63 -15.45 19.14 -9.15
N TYR A 64 -14.14 18.90 -9.12
CA TYR A 64 -13.36 18.83 -7.88
C TYR A 64 -12.94 20.22 -7.42
N SER A 65 -12.94 20.49 -6.12
CA SER A 65 -12.59 21.82 -5.60
C SER A 65 -11.68 21.83 -4.36
N GLN A 66 -11.48 20.70 -3.67
CA GLN A 66 -10.64 20.63 -2.47
C GLN A 66 -9.22 20.18 -2.82
N PHE A 67 -8.33 21.14 -3.04
CA PHE A 67 -6.93 20.89 -3.39
C PHE A 67 -5.97 21.43 -2.32
N HIS A 68 -5.17 20.55 -1.73
CA HIS A 68 -4.09 20.90 -0.79
C HIS A 68 -2.75 20.76 -1.49
N ASN A 69 -1.94 21.81 -1.43
CA ASN A 69 -0.65 21.84 -2.12
C ASN A 69 0.48 21.47 -1.18
N ALA A 70 1.36 20.60 -1.66
CA ALA A 70 2.70 20.39 -1.12
C ALA A 70 3.72 20.67 -2.23
N ARG A 71 4.90 21.16 -1.85
CA ARG A 71 6.00 21.44 -2.79
C ARG A 71 7.08 20.37 -2.77
N ASP A 72 7.04 19.52 -1.75
CA ASP A 72 8.11 18.61 -1.37
C ASP A 72 7.53 17.44 -0.53
N VAL A 73 8.34 16.42 -0.28
CA VAL A 73 7.96 15.18 0.41
C VAL A 73 7.60 15.46 1.87
N ASP A 74 8.32 16.36 2.53
CA ASP A 74 8.08 16.70 3.94
C ASP A 74 6.76 17.45 4.16
N GLU A 75 6.42 18.42 3.30
CA GLU A 75 5.11 19.10 3.32
C GLU A 75 3.97 18.09 3.07
N LEU A 76 4.15 17.16 2.14
CA LEU A 76 3.17 16.10 1.88
C LEU A 76 3.01 15.19 3.11
N ARG A 77 4.11 14.78 3.74
CA ARG A 77 4.09 13.96 4.96
C ARG A 77 3.34 14.67 6.09
N LEU A 78 3.61 15.95 6.33
CA LEU A 78 2.93 16.74 7.36
C LEU A 78 1.44 16.89 7.07
N MET A 79 1.08 17.11 5.80
CA MET A 79 -0.31 17.20 5.36
C MET A 79 -1.08 15.91 5.65
N LEU A 80 -0.51 14.75 5.32
CA LEU A 80 -1.11 13.44 5.56
C LEU A 80 -1.29 13.11 7.05
N ALA A 81 -0.50 13.71 7.94
CA ALA A 81 -0.66 13.57 9.38
C ALA A 81 -1.85 14.39 9.91
N GLY A 82 -2.13 15.55 9.32
CA GLY A 82 -3.14 16.49 9.81
C GLY A 82 -4.50 16.39 9.14
N ARG A 83 -4.62 15.74 7.98
CA ARG A 83 -5.83 15.79 7.14
C ARG A 83 -6.19 14.44 6.54
N PRO A 84 -7.48 14.13 6.39
CA PRO A 84 -7.92 13.03 5.54
C PRO A 84 -7.69 13.43 4.08
N ILE A 85 -6.91 12.62 3.36
CA ILE A 85 -6.69 12.77 1.92
C ILE A 85 -7.25 11.54 1.23
N ASP A 86 -8.00 11.73 0.15
CA ASP A 86 -8.60 10.65 -0.63
C ASP A 86 -7.73 10.25 -1.82
N LEU A 87 -7.05 11.24 -2.41
CA LEU A 87 -6.20 11.05 -3.56
C LEU A 87 -4.95 11.93 -3.49
N ILE A 88 -3.79 11.31 -3.66
CA ILE A 88 -2.49 11.98 -3.80
C ILE A 88 -2.13 11.97 -5.28
N VAL A 89 -1.81 13.14 -5.84
CA VAL A 89 -1.10 13.29 -7.12
C VAL A 89 0.24 13.93 -6.81
N ALA A 90 1.33 13.19 -7.01
CA ALA A 90 2.66 13.65 -6.66
C ALA A 90 3.64 13.49 -7.82
N ASP A 91 4.46 14.50 -8.07
CA ASP A 91 5.63 14.38 -8.92
C ASP A 91 6.62 13.38 -8.31
N ILE A 92 7.13 12.44 -9.10
CA ILE A 92 8.11 11.47 -8.62
C ILE A 92 9.49 12.11 -8.37
N GLU A 93 9.78 13.24 -9.03
CA GLU A 93 11.06 13.95 -8.96
C GLU A 93 10.98 15.16 -8.01
N LEU A 94 10.69 14.91 -6.73
CA LEU A 94 10.67 15.95 -5.70
C LEU A 94 12.08 16.31 -5.21
N PRO A 95 12.31 17.57 -4.78
CA PRO A 95 13.66 18.09 -4.53
C PRO A 95 14.30 17.63 -3.21
N ASP A 96 13.50 17.21 -2.23
CA ASP A 96 13.90 17.03 -0.82
C ASP A 96 13.98 15.56 -0.39
N GLY A 97 13.50 14.62 -1.19
CA GLY A 97 13.51 13.22 -0.79
C GLY A 97 12.89 12.24 -1.77
N ASP A 98 12.97 10.98 -1.37
CA ASP A 98 12.42 9.85 -2.11
C ASP A 98 10.90 9.74 -1.84
N LEU A 99 10.08 10.25 -2.77
CA LEU A 99 8.63 10.09 -2.73
C LEU A 99 8.23 8.63 -2.58
N LEU A 100 8.90 7.72 -3.29
CA LEU A 100 8.56 6.29 -3.28
C LEU A 100 8.82 5.67 -1.91
N LYS A 101 9.79 6.17 -1.15
CA LYS A 101 9.96 5.82 0.25
C LYS A 101 8.77 6.29 1.10
N LEU A 102 8.26 7.51 0.88
CA LEU A 102 7.03 7.97 1.56
C LEU A 102 5.82 7.10 1.17
N VAL A 103 5.68 6.73 -0.10
CA VAL A 103 4.61 5.79 -0.54
C VAL A 103 4.72 4.46 0.20
N LYS A 104 5.92 3.89 0.30
CA LYS A 104 6.17 2.68 1.10
C LYS A 104 5.84 2.91 2.57
N ASP A 105 6.18 4.06 3.15
CA ASP A 105 5.84 4.39 4.53
C ASP A 105 4.30 4.44 4.72
N ILE A 106 3.55 5.03 3.79
CA ILE A 106 2.08 5.06 3.80
C ILE A 106 1.52 3.65 3.77
N ARG A 107 1.93 2.81 2.81
CA ARG A 107 1.44 1.42 2.68
C ARG A 107 1.76 0.57 3.90
N HIS A 108 2.86 0.86 4.60
CA HIS A 108 3.23 0.19 5.84
C HIS A 108 2.62 0.82 7.12
N GLY A 109 1.75 1.83 6.99
CA GLY A 109 1.14 2.51 8.12
C GLY A 109 2.13 3.32 8.97
N ARG A 110 3.28 3.71 8.40
CA ARG A 110 4.31 4.55 9.05
C ARG A 110 4.15 6.04 8.73
N ALA A 111 3.29 6.39 7.77
CA ALA A 111 2.97 7.77 7.42
C ALA A 111 1.48 7.90 7.06
N GLY A 112 0.85 8.98 7.53
CA GLY A 112 -0.58 9.21 7.35
C GLY A 112 -1.48 8.25 8.15
N ARG A 113 -2.78 8.49 8.08
CA ARG A 113 -3.80 7.69 8.79
C ARG A 113 -4.40 6.56 7.95
N ASN A 114 -4.36 6.70 6.62
CA ASN A 114 -4.98 5.78 5.68
C ASN A 114 -3.91 5.11 4.79
N PRO A 115 -3.49 3.87 5.05
CA PRO A 115 -2.54 3.16 4.19
C PRO A 115 -3.13 2.80 2.81
N PHE A 116 -4.45 2.95 2.65
CA PHE A 116 -5.18 2.68 1.41
C PHE A 116 -5.54 3.96 0.64
N VAL A 117 -5.01 5.14 1.01
CA VAL A 117 -5.19 6.35 0.19
C VAL A 117 -4.78 6.08 -1.27
N VAL A 118 -5.50 6.65 -2.22
CA VAL A 118 -5.17 6.49 -3.64
C VAL A 118 -3.93 7.33 -3.96
N ILE A 119 -2.93 6.74 -4.60
CA ILE A 119 -1.66 7.39 -4.91
C ILE A 119 -1.40 7.30 -6.42
N MET A 120 -1.43 8.44 -7.09
CA MET A 120 -0.97 8.60 -8.45
C MET A 120 0.35 9.35 -8.45
N VAL A 121 1.34 8.83 -9.16
CA VAL A 121 2.62 9.55 -9.38
C VAL A 121 2.69 10.10 -10.78
N THR A 122 3.39 11.21 -10.97
CA THR A 122 3.55 11.89 -12.25
C THR A 122 5.03 12.01 -12.60
N SER A 123 5.36 11.95 -13.89
CA SER A 123 6.72 12.23 -14.39
C SER A 123 6.68 12.71 -15.83
N TRP A 124 7.75 13.37 -16.30
CA TRP A 124 7.91 13.74 -17.71
C TRP A 124 8.47 12.61 -18.57
N ALA A 125 9.17 11.65 -17.95
CA ALA A 125 9.78 10.53 -18.64
C ALA A 125 9.39 9.21 -17.97
N MET A 126 9.08 8.19 -18.78
CA MET A 126 8.77 6.84 -18.31
C MET A 126 9.95 5.91 -18.60
N GLU A 127 10.99 6.02 -17.79
CA GLU A 127 12.06 5.04 -17.79
C GLU A 127 11.58 3.74 -17.12
N ALA A 128 12.01 2.59 -17.64
CA ALA A 128 11.54 1.29 -17.16
C ALA A 128 11.83 1.08 -15.67
N ASP A 129 12.99 1.52 -15.18
CA ASP A 129 13.39 1.35 -13.78
C ASP A 129 12.64 2.30 -12.84
N MET A 130 12.30 3.51 -13.29
CA MET A 130 11.43 4.42 -12.56
C MET A 130 10.02 3.85 -12.40
N VAL A 131 9.45 3.31 -13.49
CA VAL A 131 8.13 2.67 -13.45
C VAL A 131 8.13 1.44 -12.55
N ARG A 132 9.18 0.60 -12.60
CA ARG A 132 9.36 -0.54 -11.70
C ARG A 132 9.43 -0.09 -10.24
N SER A 133 10.26 0.90 -9.93
CA SER A 133 10.40 1.43 -8.58
C SER A 133 9.09 1.97 -8.01
N ALA A 134 8.31 2.69 -8.84
CA ALA A 134 6.99 3.19 -8.45
C ALA A 134 6.00 2.05 -8.19
N ILE A 135 6.00 1.04 -9.05
CA ILE A 135 5.22 -0.19 -8.86
C ILE A 135 5.61 -0.86 -7.54
N ASP A 136 6.90 -1.07 -7.28
CA ASP A 136 7.42 -1.72 -6.08
C ASP A 136 7.19 -0.89 -4.81
N ALA A 137 6.90 0.40 -4.94
CA ALA A 137 6.48 1.26 -3.84
C ALA A 137 5.01 1.09 -3.47
N GLY A 138 4.18 0.61 -4.39
CA GLY A 138 2.75 0.40 -4.17
C GLY A 138 1.87 1.58 -4.60
N VAL A 139 2.30 2.36 -5.61
CA VAL A 139 1.44 3.39 -6.24
C VAL A 139 0.21 2.74 -6.90
N ASP A 140 -0.92 3.44 -6.95
CA ASP A 140 -2.13 2.99 -7.65
C ASP A 140 -2.02 3.24 -9.17
N ASP A 141 -1.50 4.40 -9.59
CA ASP A 141 -1.31 4.72 -11.01
C ASP A 141 -0.06 5.58 -11.27
N PHE A 142 0.37 5.60 -12.53
CA PHE A 142 1.50 6.41 -13.02
C PHE A 142 1.04 7.22 -14.23
N LEU A 143 1.26 8.53 -14.18
CA LEU A 143 0.81 9.48 -15.20
C LEU A 143 2.01 10.18 -15.86
N VAL A 144 1.90 10.45 -17.15
CA VAL A 144 2.92 11.19 -17.92
C VAL A 144 2.49 12.63 -18.09
N ASN A 145 3.40 13.55 -17.80
CA ASN A 145 3.22 14.97 -18.08
C ASN A 145 3.47 15.29 -19.57
N PRO A 146 2.69 16.19 -20.18
CA PRO A 146 1.54 16.89 -19.61
C PRO A 146 0.28 16.01 -19.52
N ILE A 147 -0.42 16.07 -18.39
CA ILE A 147 -1.64 15.29 -18.14
C ILE A 147 -2.85 16.03 -18.70
N SER A 148 -3.64 15.38 -19.56
CA SER A 148 -4.89 15.95 -20.06
C SER A 148 -6.00 15.87 -18.99
N PRO A 149 -6.93 16.85 -18.94
CA PRO A 149 -8.06 16.80 -18.01
C PRO A 149 -8.88 15.51 -18.12
N GLN A 150 -9.19 15.11 -19.36
CA GLN A 150 -9.93 13.88 -19.62
C GLN A 150 -9.14 12.64 -19.19
N GLY A 151 -7.84 12.60 -19.48
CA GLY A 151 -6.98 11.48 -19.10
C GLY A 151 -6.94 11.28 -17.59
N LEU A 152 -6.83 12.36 -16.81
CA LEU A 152 -6.88 12.28 -15.35
C LEU A 152 -8.26 11.84 -14.84
N ALA A 153 -9.34 12.40 -15.40
CA ALA A 153 -10.70 12.02 -15.02
C ALA A 153 -11.00 10.54 -15.28
N ASP A 154 -10.52 10.00 -16.41
CA ASP A 154 -10.70 8.58 -16.75
C ASP A 154 -9.90 7.67 -15.80
N ARG A 155 -8.70 8.10 -15.38
CA ARG A 155 -7.86 7.38 -14.40
C ARG A 155 -8.53 7.34 -13.02
N ILE A 156 -9.06 8.47 -12.57
CA ILE A 156 -9.82 8.56 -11.33
C ILE A 156 -11.04 7.64 -11.38
N ARG A 157 -11.81 7.69 -12.49
CA ARG A 157 -12.98 6.83 -12.70
C ARG A 157 -12.63 5.34 -12.63
N ASN A 158 -11.55 4.93 -13.29
CA ASN A 158 -11.09 3.54 -13.25
C ASN A 158 -10.76 3.07 -11.83
N ILE A 159 -10.17 3.94 -10.99
CA ILE A 159 -9.91 3.61 -9.59
C ILE A 159 -11.20 3.56 -8.76
N VAL A 160 -12.17 4.42 -9.06
CA VAL A 160 -13.48 4.41 -8.38
C VAL A 160 -14.26 3.13 -8.70
N GLU A 161 -14.24 2.69 -9.96
CA GLU A 161 -15.04 1.57 -10.45
C GLU A 161 -14.37 0.20 -10.25
N ALA A 162 -13.05 0.13 -10.46
CA ALA A 162 -12.31 -1.12 -10.54
C ALA A 162 -10.92 -1.02 -9.89
N ARG A 163 -10.87 -0.50 -8.65
CA ARG A 163 -9.62 -0.48 -7.88
C ARG A 163 -9.08 -1.91 -7.74
N LYS A 164 -7.80 -2.07 -8.04
CA LYS A 164 -7.12 -3.36 -7.92
C LYS A 164 -7.05 -3.80 -6.46
N PRO A 165 -7.23 -5.11 -6.17
CA PRO A 165 -6.96 -5.62 -4.84
C PRO A 165 -5.49 -5.43 -4.48
N PHE A 166 -5.20 -5.33 -3.20
CA PHE A 166 -3.85 -5.30 -2.66
C PHE A 166 -3.36 -6.72 -2.38
N ILE A 167 -2.05 -6.89 -2.45
CA ILE A 167 -1.35 -8.07 -1.96
C ILE A 167 -0.32 -7.65 -0.91
N VAL A 168 0.00 -8.59 -0.03
CA VAL A 168 1.02 -8.43 1.01
C VAL A 168 2.05 -9.55 0.84
N THR A 169 3.29 -9.16 0.56
CA THR A 169 4.46 -10.07 0.59
C THR A 169 5.38 -9.69 1.74
N SER A 170 6.54 -10.32 1.83
CA SER A 170 7.60 -9.97 2.77
C SER A 170 8.33 -8.66 2.44
N ASP A 171 8.11 -8.05 1.28
CA ASP A 171 8.77 -6.80 0.85
C ASP A 171 7.84 -5.78 0.17
N TYR A 172 6.61 -6.18 -0.18
CA TYR A 172 5.66 -5.36 -0.92
C TYR A 172 4.27 -5.34 -0.26
N ILE A 173 3.64 -4.16 -0.28
CA ILE A 173 2.24 -3.94 0.07
C ILE A 173 1.66 -2.97 -0.97
N GLY A 174 0.65 -3.40 -1.71
CA GLY A 174 0.01 -2.54 -2.69
C GLY A 174 -0.77 -3.29 -3.76
N PRO A 175 -1.21 -2.57 -4.82
CA PRO A 175 -2.03 -3.13 -5.90
C PRO A 175 -1.41 -4.37 -6.56
N GLU A 176 -2.25 -5.36 -6.87
CA GLU A 176 -1.86 -6.55 -7.63
C GLU A 176 -1.48 -6.19 -9.08
N ARG A 177 -0.26 -6.56 -9.47
CA ARG A 177 0.35 -6.23 -10.77
C ARG A 177 1.05 -7.41 -11.43
N ARG A 178 1.02 -8.59 -10.82
CA ARG A 178 1.59 -9.82 -11.35
C ARG A 178 0.83 -10.22 -12.61
N ARG A 179 1.58 -10.42 -13.69
CA ARG A 179 1.03 -10.69 -15.03
C ARG A 179 0.73 -12.18 -15.29
N ASP A 180 1.17 -13.08 -14.41
CA ASP A 180 1.05 -14.52 -14.61
C ASP A 180 0.11 -15.17 -13.58
N PRO A 181 -1.14 -15.50 -13.97
CA PRO A 181 -2.08 -16.22 -13.12
C PRO A 181 -1.60 -17.62 -12.70
N ARG A 182 -0.64 -18.21 -13.42
CA ARG A 182 -0.04 -19.52 -13.08
C ARG A 182 1.02 -19.41 -11.98
N ARG A 183 1.46 -18.20 -11.66
CA ARG A 183 2.16 -17.87 -10.41
C ARG A 183 1.15 -17.51 -9.32
N SER A 184 0.02 -18.22 -9.28
CA SER A 184 -0.91 -18.18 -8.15
C SER A 184 -0.16 -18.69 -6.92
N SER A 185 0.57 -17.80 -6.27
CA SER A 185 0.92 -17.97 -4.88
C SER A 185 -0.36 -17.94 -4.07
N ASP A 186 -0.45 -18.71 -2.99
CA ASP A 186 -1.52 -18.63 -1.98
C ASP A 186 -1.45 -17.33 -1.14
N ILE A 187 -1.13 -16.21 -1.81
CA ILE A 187 -1.12 -14.88 -1.22
C ILE A 187 -2.56 -14.35 -1.31
N PRO A 188 -3.19 -14.03 -0.18
CA PRO A 188 -4.54 -13.53 -0.17
C PRO A 188 -4.62 -12.14 -0.81
N TYR A 189 -5.76 -11.89 -1.46
CA TYR A 189 -6.13 -10.58 -1.94
C TYR A 189 -6.85 -9.81 -0.85
N PHE A 190 -6.50 -8.53 -0.71
CA PHE A 190 -7.17 -7.58 0.15
C PHE A 190 -7.91 -6.57 -0.72
N ASN A 191 -9.20 -6.36 -0.50
CA ASN A 191 -9.90 -5.27 -1.16
C ASN A 191 -9.62 -3.99 -0.38
N PRO A 192 -8.86 -3.02 -0.93
CA PRO A 192 -8.52 -1.81 -0.19
C PRO A 192 -9.76 -0.92 -0.02
N PRO A 193 -10.09 -0.48 1.21
CA PRO A 193 -11.11 0.54 1.43
C PRO A 193 -10.85 1.78 0.56
N ASN A 194 -11.93 2.38 0.04
CA ASN A 194 -11.82 3.40 -1.00
C ASN A 194 -12.70 4.62 -0.69
N THR A 195 -12.17 5.55 0.10
CA THR A 195 -12.88 6.80 0.47
C THR A 195 -13.16 7.67 -0.74
N LEU A 196 -12.27 7.69 -1.73
CA LEU A 196 -12.47 8.36 -3.01
C LEU A 196 -13.74 7.86 -3.70
N ARG A 197 -13.94 6.53 -3.77
CA ARG A 197 -15.15 5.93 -4.36
C ARG A 197 -16.40 6.37 -3.62
N GLU A 198 -16.43 6.27 -2.29
CA GLU A 198 -17.64 6.62 -1.54
C GLU A 198 -18.01 8.11 -1.67
N LYS A 199 -17.01 8.99 -1.67
CA LYS A 199 -17.23 10.43 -1.90
C LYS A 199 -17.66 10.74 -3.33
N GLU A 200 -17.05 10.10 -4.33
CA GLU A 200 -17.43 10.25 -5.74
C GLU A 200 -18.89 9.81 -5.98
N LEU A 201 -19.31 8.71 -5.35
CA LEU A 201 -20.67 8.20 -5.44
C LEU A 201 -21.69 8.99 -4.59
N GLY A 202 -21.22 9.82 -3.66
CA GLY A 202 -22.05 10.63 -2.75
C GLY A 202 -22.56 9.87 -1.53
N ASN A 203 -21.92 8.75 -1.17
CA ASN A 203 -22.27 7.91 -0.04
C ASN A 203 -21.66 8.46 1.27
N LEU A 204 -21.95 9.73 1.60
CA LEU A 204 -21.30 10.42 2.73
C LEU A 204 -21.63 9.77 4.08
N ASP A 205 -22.84 9.23 4.25
CA ASP A 205 -23.24 8.50 5.46
C ASP A 205 -22.46 7.20 5.65
N ALA A 206 -21.87 6.65 4.58
CA ALA A 206 -21.01 5.48 4.65
C ALA A 206 -19.59 5.80 5.11
N LEU A 207 -19.17 7.08 5.17
CA LEU A 207 -17.78 7.43 5.48
C LEU A 207 -17.35 6.96 6.87
N ALA A 208 -18.23 7.02 7.87
CA ALA A 208 -17.93 6.46 9.19
C ALA A 208 -17.68 4.94 9.14
N ASN A 209 -18.43 4.22 8.29
CA ASN A 209 -18.22 2.80 8.08
C ASN A 209 -16.90 2.51 7.36
N VAL A 210 -16.53 3.36 6.39
CA VAL A 210 -15.27 3.26 5.65
C VAL A 210 -14.07 3.54 6.57
N GLU A 211 -14.15 4.52 7.47
CA GLU A 211 -13.07 4.78 8.44
C GLU A 211 -12.83 3.56 9.34
N ALA A 212 -13.90 2.98 9.87
CA ALA A 212 -13.80 1.74 10.65
C ALA A 212 -13.30 0.55 9.80
N GLU A 213 -13.63 0.51 8.51
CA GLU A 213 -13.11 -0.48 7.56
C GLU A 213 -11.61 -0.29 7.30
N ILE A 214 -11.14 0.94 7.11
CA ILE A 214 -9.71 1.28 6.98
C ILE A 214 -8.95 0.76 8.20
N GLU A 215 -9.44 1.02 9.41
CA GLU A 215 -8.78 0.57 10.63
C GLU A 215 -8.70 -0.97 10.70
N ARG A 216 -9.82 -1.67 10.43
CA ARG A 216 -9.84 -3.14 10.42
C ARG A 216 -8.91 -3.72 9.35
N SER A 217 -9.01 -3.25 8.10
CA SER A 217 -8.15 -3.72 7.01
C SER A 217 -6.68 -3.40 7.26
N ALA A 218 -6.34 -2.28 7.89
CA ALA A 218 -4.97 -1.95 8.25
C ALA A 218 -4.41 -2.90 9.31
N ILE A 219 -5.23 -3.33 10.28
CA ILE A 219 -4.85 -4.35 11.26
C ILE A 219 -4.61 -5.69 10.56
N GLU A 220 -5.56 -6.15 9.74
CA GLU A 220 -5.44 -7.41 9.00
C GLU A 220 -4.19 -7.44 8.12
N MET A 221 -3.92 -6.36 7.38
CA MET A 221 -2.76 -6.22 6.52
C MET A 221 -1.44 -6.23 7.31
N ARG A 222 -1.41 -5.58 8.48
CA ARG A 222 -0.24 -5.59 9.38
C ARG A 222 0.04 -6.99 9.94
N GLU A 223 -1.01 -7.70 10.32
CA GLU A 223 -0.90 -9.08 10.79
C GLU A 223 -0.44 -10.02 9.68
N GLU A 224 -0.98 -9.88 8.47
CA GLU A 224 -0.54 -10.66 7.32
C GLU A 224 0.92 -10.38 6.98
N ARG A 225 1.36 -9.13 7.08
CA ARG A 225 2.77 -8.77 6.90
C ARG A 225 3.67 -9.50 7.91
N LEU A 226 3.28 -9.57 9.18
CA LEU A 226 4.03 -10.31 10.20
C LEU A 226 4.13 -11.80 9.87
N ARG A 227 3.04 -12.42 9.39
CA ARG A 227 3.06 -13.80 8.90
C ARG A 227 4.05 -14.01 7.76
N ARG A 228 4.07 -13.10 6.78
CA ARG A 228 5.02 -13.13 5.65
C ARG A 228 6.46 -12.96 6.09
N ILE A 229 6.73 -12.16 7.13
CA ILE A 229 8.06 -12.05 7.74
C ILE A 229 8.44 -13.37 8.43
N GLY A 230 7.53 -13.99 9.19
CA GLY A 230 7.75 -15.31 9.79
C GLY A 230 8.10 -16.38 8.77
N PHE A 231 7.36 -16.44 7.66
CA PHE A 231 7.68 -17.32 6.52
C PHE A 231 9.07 -17.03 5.95
N GLN A 232 9.41 -15.75 5.75
CA GLN A 232 10.72 -15.35 5.22
C GLN A 232 11.87 -15.75 6.15
N ILE A 233 11.71 -15.60 7.47
CA ILE A 233 12.71 -16.04 8.46
C ILE A 233 12.99 -17.53 8.27
N SER A 234 11.96 -18.37 8.26
CA SER A 234 12.14 -19.81 8.13
C SER A 234 12.67 -20.23 6.75
N PHE A 235 12.22 -19.58 5.68
CA PHE A 235 12.77 -19.77 4.33
C PHE A 235 14.27 -19.45 4.26
N LEU A 236 14.70 -18.33 4.85
CA LEU A 236 16.11 -17.95 4.87
C LEU A 236 16.94 -18.89 5.74
N VAL A 237 16.42 -19.33 6.89
CA VAL A 237 17.08 -20.32 7.75
C VAL A 237 17.29 -21.63 7.00
N ASP A 238 16.28 -22.12 6.28
CA ASP A 238 16.37 -23.36 5.51
C ASP A 238 17.37 -23.26 4.35
N LEU A 239 17.50 -22.06 3.74
CA LEU A 239 18.52 -21.79 2.71
C LEU A 239 19.96 -21.77 3.25
N VAL A 240 20.18 -21.16 4.43
CA VAL A 240 21.54 -20.92 4.94
C VAL A 240 22.06 -22.07 5.80
N THR A 241 21.20 -22.78 6.52
CA THR A 241 21.61 -23.82 7.48
C THR A 241 22.51 -24.90 6.86
N PRO A 242 22.21 -25.47 5.68
CA PRO A 242 23.08 -26.46 5.04
C PRO A 242 24.46 -25.91 4.66
N LYS A 243 24.59 -24.59 4.49
CA LYS A 243 25.83 -23.93 4.06
C LYS A 243 26.71 -23.48 5.23
N LEU A 244 26.17 -23.39 6.45
CA LEU A 244 26.89 -22.88 7.64
C LEU A 244 27.92 -23.87 8.23
N VAL A 245 28.19 -24.98 7.57
CA VAL A 245 29.14 -26.01 8.02
C VAL A 245 30.52 -25.92 7.37
N ASP A 246 30.64 -25.23 6.22
CA ASP A 246 31.86 -25.25 5.39
C ASP A 246 32.21 -23.83 4.87
N PRO A 247 32.95 -23.03 5.64
CA PRO A 247 33.46 -21.73 5.16
C PRO A 247 34.60 -21.91 4.14
N PRO A 248 34.81 -20.97 3.19
CA PRO A 248 34.19 -19.64 3.10
C PRO A 248 32.81 -19.63 2.42
N PHE A 249 31.97 -18.67 2.80
CA PHE A 249 30.62 -18.54 2.25
C PHE A 249 30.58 -17.68 0.99
N ASP A 250 29.77 -18.09 0.01
CA ASP A 250 29.50 -17.30 -1.20
C ASP A 250 28.73 -16.00 -0.91
N ASP A 251 28.81 -15.03 -1.82
CA ASP A 251 28.13 -13.73 -1.70
C ASP A 251 26.61 -13.85 -1.50
N GLN A 252 26.00 -14.89 -2.07
CA GLN A 252 24.56 -15.11 -1.97
C GLN A 252 24.18 -15.54 -0.55
N THR A 253 24.96 -16.40 0.08
CA THR A 253 24.79 -16.87 1.45
C THR A 253 24.97 -15.71 2.42
N VAL A 254 25.99 -14.87 2.20
CA VAL A 254 26.18 -13.63 2.98
C VAL A 254 24.97 -12.69 2.85
N ARG A 255 24.40 -12.53 1.65
CA ARG A 255 23.16 -11.75 1.45
C ARG A 255 21.97 -12.36 2.19
N HIS A 256 21.80 -13.68 2.16
CA HIS A 256 20.72 -14.37 2.86
C HIS A 256 20.83 -14.23 4.39
N LEU A 257 22.04 -14.30 4.94
CA LEU A 257 22.29 -14.08 6.37
C LEU A 257 21.96 -12.63 6.80
N ARG A 258 22.33 -11.64 6.00
CA ARG A 258 21.91 -10.24 6.22
C ARG A 258 20.39 -10.07 6.10
N GLY A 259 19.78 -10.78 5.15
CA GLY A 259 18.32 -10.84 4.98
C GLY A 259 17.63 -11.40 6.23
N LEU A 260 18.18 -12.46 6.83
CA LEU A 260 17.64 -13.09 8.03
C LEU A 260 17.66 -12.13 9.22
N GLU A 261 18.77 -11.43 9.44
CA GLU A 261 18.87 -10.41 10.47
C GLU A 261 17.88 -9.26 10.24
N THR A 262 17.71 -8.83 8.99
CA THR A 262 16.77 -7.76 8.62
C THR A 262 15.33 -8.18 8.90
N ALA A 263 14.93 -9.37 8.46
CA ALA A 263 13.58 -9.91 8.70
C ALA A 263 13.30 -10.09 10.20
N ALA A 264 14.25 -10.64 10.96
CA ALA A 264 14.10 -10.81 12.40
C ALA A 264 13.98 -9.46 13.14
N ARG A 265 14.72 -8.43 12.71
CA ARG A 265 14.62 -7.08 13.27
C ARG A 265 13.26 -6.46 12.98
N GLU A 266 12.81 -6.56 11.73
CA GLU A 266 11.51 -6.04 11.29
C GLU A 266 10.36 -6.71 12.06
N ALA A 267 10.43 -8.02 12.32
CA ALA A 267 9.48 -8.71 13.18
C ALA A 267 9.44 -8.08 14.58
N VAL A 268 10.59 -7.94 15.24
CA VAL A 268 10.67 -7.36 16.60
C VAL A 268 10.08 -5.95 16.66
N GLU A 269 10.37 -5.10 15.67
CA GLU A 269 9.88 -3.72 15.60
C GLU A 269 8.36 -3.63 15.41
N LYS A 270 7.77 -4.57 14.67
CA LYS A 270 6.36 -4.52 14.23
C LYS A 270 5.38 -5.31 15.11
N LEU A 271 5.86 -6.10 16.07
CA LEU A 271 5.02 -6.95 16.91
C LEU A 271 4.17 -6.19 17.94
N LYS A 272 4.61 -5.02 18.40
CA LYS A 272 3.94 -4.26 19.46
C LYS A 272 2.53 -3.84 19.04
N GLY A 273 1.53 -4.07 19.90
CA GLY A 273 0.14 -3.69 19.61
C GLY A 273 -0.51 -4.58 18.54
N THR A 274 -0.01 -5.80 18.36
CA THR A 274 -0.61 -6.82 17.49
C THR A 274 -0.96 -8.05 18.34
N LYS A 275 -1.83 -8.93 17.84
CA LYS A 275 -2.14 -10.19 18.53
C LYS A 275 -0.94 -11.12 18.71
N PHE A 276 0.16 -10.86 18.01
CA PHE A 276 1.38 -11.66 18.03
C PHE A 276 2.39 -11.19 19.08
N GLU A 277 2.06 -10.17 19.89
CA GLU A 277 3.00 -9.56 20.85
C GLU A 277 3.67 -10.57 21.81
N ALA A 278 2.98 -11.65 22.18
CA ALA A 278 3.52 -12.74 23.00
C ALA A 278 4.76 -13.43 22.38
N ILE A 279 4.93 -13.35 21.06
CA ILE A 279 6.00 -14.02 20.30
C ILE A 279 7.28 -13.16 20.26
N ALA A 280 7.24 -11.93 20.79
CA ALA A 280 8.36 -11.00 20.77
C ALA A 280 9.67 -11.59 21.31
N THR A 281 9.60 -12.45 22.33
CA THR A 281 10.79 -13.13 22.88
C THR A 281 11.44 -14.07 21.86
N LEU A 282 10.66 -14.85 21.11
CA LEU A 282 11.19 -15.74 20.06
C LEU A 282 11.87 -14.93 18.95
N CYS A 283 11.23 -13.87 18.47
CA CYS A 283 11.79 -13.00 17.43
C CYS A 283 13.05 -12.28 17.90
N LYS A 284 13.12 -11.84 19.16
CA LYS A 284 14.33 -11.25 19.77
C LYS A 284 15.47 -12.26 19.86
N SER A 285 15.18 -13.50 20.24
CA SER A 285 16.16 -14.59 20.26
C SER A 285 16.72 -14.86 18.86
N MET A 286 15.85 -14.91 17.84
CA MET A 286 16.26 -15.10 16.44
C MET A 286 17.09 -13.92 15.93
N LEU A 287 16.70 -12.68 16.24
CA LEU A 287 17.49 -11.50 15.91
C LEU A 287 18.89 -11.53 16.57
N GLY A 288 18.96 -11.94 17.84
CA GLY A 288 20.22 -12.09 18.56
C GLY A 288 21.11 -13.15 17.93
N LEU A 289 20.53 -14.28 17.51
CA LEU A 289 21.22 -15.36 16.82
C LEU A 289 21.72 -14.92 15.44
N ALA A 290 20.86 -14.31 14.61
CA ALA A 290 21.21 -13.79 13.30
C ALA A 290 22.33 -12.75 13.35
N LYS A 291 22.33 -11.86 14.34
CA LYS A 291 23.42 -10.90 14.59
C LYS A 291 24.75 -11.57 14.89
N ARG A 292 24.75 -12.61 15.73
CA ARG A 292 25.98 -13.37 16.04
C ARG A 292 26.52 -14.08 14.81
N ILE A 293 25.64 -14.67 14.00
CA ILE A 293 26.01 -15.34 12.76
C ILE A 293 26.61 -14.32 11.76
N ASN A 294 25.99 -13.15 11.58
CA ASN A 294 26.54 -12.14 10.67
C ASN A 294 27.87 -11.54 11.16
N ALA A 295 28.11 -11.51 12.48
CA ALA A 295 29.35 -11.00 13.04
C ALA A 295 30.53 -11.95 12.79
N ASP A 296 30.34 -13.26 12.95
CA ASP A 296 31.36 -14.27 12.67
C ASP A 296 30.71 -15.60 12.23
N PRO A 297 30.36 -15.73 10.93
CA PRO A 297 29.63 -16.91 10.45
C PRO A 297 30.52 -18.16 10.39
N ALA A 298 31.86 -18.00 10.35
CA ALA A 298 32.80 -19.11 10.27
C ALA A 298 33.04 -19.77 11.64
N ASN A 299 32.96 -19.00 12.73
CA ASN A 299 33.18 -19.50 14.10
C ASN A 299 31.89 -19.59 14.92
N LEU A 300 30.82 -20.07 14.30
CA LEU A 300 29.53 -20.22 14.98
C LEU A 300 29.52 -21.37 15.98
N ALA A 301 29.13 -21.11 17.22
CA ALA A 301 29.01 -22.14 18.26
C ALA A 301 28.03 -23.25 17.84
N THR A 302 28.32 -24.51 18.15
CA THR A 302 27.46 -25.67 17.81
C THR A 302 26.02 -25.48 18.29
N LYS A 303 25.84 -24.99 19.52
CA LYS A 303 24.53 -24.67 20.08
C LYS A 303 23.73 -23.64 19.28
N ASP A 304 24.42 -22.65 18.69
CA ASP A 304 23.79 -21.58 17.92
C ASP A 304 23.35 -22.12 16.54
N ARG A 305 24.15 -23.02 15.95
CA ARG A 305 23.78 -23.77 14.73
C ARG A 305 22.56 -24.65 14.94
N GLU A 306 22.56 -25.43 16.02
CA GLU A 306 21.46 -26.35 16.36
C GLU A 306 20.16 -25.62 16.71
N LEU A 307 20.24 -24.38 17.20
CA LEU A 307 19.07 -23.59 17.60
C LEU A 307 18.36 -22.90 16.43
N LEU A 308 19.02 -22.68 15.29
CA LEU A 308 18.46 -21.93 14.15
C LEU A 308 17.14 -22.51 13.67
N SER A 309 17.12 -23.78 13.27
CA SER A 309 15.94 -24.41 12.70
C SER A 309 14.79 -24.56 13.71
N PRO A 310 15.02 -25.08 14.94
CA PRO A 310 13.94 -25.14 15.94
C PRO A 310 13.34 -23.77 16.26
N LEU A 311 14.16 -22.72 16.33
CA LEU A 311 13.67 -21.38 16.63
C LEU A 311 12.89 -20.78 15.46
N SER A 312 13.30 -21.00 14.21
CA SER A 312 12.53 -20.53 13.05
C SER A 312 11.19 -21.24 12.93
N ILE A 313 11.15 -22.55 13.20
CA ILE A 313 9.91 -23.34 13.22
C ILE A 313 8.95 -22.79 14.28
N ALA A 314 9.43 -22.59 15.51
CA ALA A 314 8.61 -22.06 16.60
C ALA A 314 8.05 -20.66 16.28
N ILE A 315 8.85 -19.79 15.63
CA ILE A 315 8.38 -18.48 15.17
C ILE A 315 7.28 -18.62 14.13
N LEU A 316 7.48 -19.50 13.14
CA LEU A 316 6.52 -19.72 12.06
C LEU A 316 5.18 -20.24 12.59
N GLU A 317 5.20 -21.31 13.39
CA GLU A 317 3.98 -21.88 13.98
C GLU A 317 3.22 -20.85 14.80
N ALA A 318 3.95 -20.02 15.56
CA ALA A 318 3.33 -18.98 16.37
C ALA A 318 2.67 -17.86 15.53
N PHE A 319 3.17 -17.56 14.33
CA PHE A 319 2.52 -16.63 13.40
C PHE A 319 1.30 -17.23 12.68
N TYR A 320 1.21 -18.56 12.61
CA TYR A 320 0.13 -19.29 11.95
C TYR A 320 -0.62 -20.19 12.94
N PRO A 321 -1.26 -19.62 13.98
CA PRO A 321 -1.96 -20.42 14.98
C PRO A 321 -3.09 -21.23 14.33
N GLY A 322 -3.14 -22.53 14.64
CA GLY A 322 -4.16 -23.45 14.11
C GLY A 322 -3.83 -24.06 12.75
N ARG A 323 -2.66 -23.76 12.16
CA ARG A 323 -2.12 -24.52 11.03
C ARG A 323 -1.21 -25.64 11.52
N ASP A 324 -1.21 -26.76 10.78
CA ASP A 324 -0.30 -27.86 11.04
C ASP A 324 1.16 -27.44 10.75
N GLY A 325 2.06 -27.71 11.68
CA GLY A 325 3.48 -27.35 11.54
C GLY A 325 4.16 -28.11 10.40
N GLY A 326 3.77 -29.37 10.15
CA GLY A 326 4.28 -30.17 9.05
C GLY A 326 3.92 -29.58 7.68
N ASP A 327 2.68 -29.13 7.51
CA ASP A 327 2.25 -28.44 6.29
C ASP A 327 3.07 -27.17 6.02
N LEU A 328 3.25 -26.32 7.04
CA LEU A 328 4.02 -25.07 6.93
C LEU A 328 5.47 -25.34 6.52
N MET A 329 6.06 -26.42 7.06
CA MET A 329 7.43 -26.81 6.70
C MET A 329 7.52 -27.39 5.28
N ASN A 330 6.51 -28.13 4.83
CA ASN A 330 6.43 -28.60 3.45
C ASN A 330 6.30 -27.43 2.45
N GLU A 331 5.55 -26.39 2.81
CA GLU A 331 5.45 -25.15 2.01
C GLU A 331 6.81 -24.45 1.91
N ILE A 332 7.56 -24.34 3.00
CA ILE A 332 8.91 -23.78 3.00
C ILE A 332 9.86 -24.61 2.13
N ALA A 333 9.92 -25.93 2.34
CA ALA A 333 10.78 -26.81 1.56
C ALA A 333 10.47 -26.71 0.06
N SER A 334 9.18 -26.63 -0.30
CA SER A 334 8.74 -26.41 -1.68
C SER A 334 9.19 -25.05 -2.23
N ALA A 335 9.06 -23.99 -1.43
CA ALA A 335 9.53 -22.65 -1.81
C ALA A 335 11.05 -22.61 -2.01
N VAL A 336 11.82 -23.23 -1.12
CA VAL A 336 13.29 -23.33 -1.20
C VAL A 336 13.70 -24.12 -2.44
N SER A 337 13.08 -25.27 -2.69
CA SER A 337 13.33 -26.10 -3.89
C SER A 337 13.07 -25.32 -5.19
N ASN A 338 11.98 -24.54 -5.22
CA ASN A 338 11.65 -23.71 -6.37
C ASN A 338 12.61 -22.54 -6.57
N PHE A 339 13.15 -21.99 -5.47
CA PHE A 339 14.16 -20.93 -5.51
C PHE A 339 15.50 -21.46 -6.01
N THR A 340 15.98 -22.60 -5.49
CA THR A 340 17.28 -23.19 -5.88
C THR A 340 17.30 -23.70 -7.31
N LYS A 341 16.17 -24.18 -7.86
CA LYS A 341 16.07 -24.57 -9.28
C LYS A 341 16.17 -23.40 -10.27
N ARG A 342 15.99 -22.16 -9.81
CA ARG A 342 15.95 -20.95 -10.65
C ARG A 342 17.24 -20.14 -10.64
N GLY A 343 18.09 -20.33 -9.62
CA GLY A 343 19.38 -19.67 -9.48
C GLY A 343 20.50 -20.51 -10.07
#